data_AF-A0A9E1HW34-F1
#
_entry.id   AF-A0A9E1HW34-F1
#
_cell.length_a   1.000
_cell.length_b   1.000
_cell.length_c   1.000
_cell.angle_alpha   90.00
_cell.angle_beta   90.00
_cell.angle_gamma   90.00
#
_symmetry.space_group_name_H-M   'P 1'
#
loop_
_entity.id
_entity.type
_entity.pdbx_description
1 polymer ?
#
loop_
_entity_poly.entity_id
_entity_poly.type
_entity_poly.pdbx_seq_one_letter_code
_entity_poly.pdbx_strand_id
1 'polypeptide(L)' 'MKRNCIAGTIVGILLLFFSVPLGELYGGAYCLFSGIMEQERYIMLSQSAITGIQMIGGIIALLCGMVYILHIVHGKSSE' A
#
# COMPACT_ATOMS: atom_id res chain seq x y z
N MET A 1 -14.14 -16.03 5.72
CA MET A 1 -13.88 -15.23 4.50
C MET A 1 -14.04 -13.73 4.75
N LYS A 2 -15.21 -13.22 5.20
CA LYS A 2 -15.44 -11.80 5.53
C LYS A 2 -14.35 -11.12 6.39
N ARG A 3 -13.92 -11.76 7.49
CA ARG A 3 -12.89 -11.21 8.40
C ARG A 3 -11.54 -10.98 7.71
N ASN A 4 -11.17 -11.85 6.78
CA ASN A 4 -9.90 -11.75 6.06
C ASN A 4 -9.95 -10.63 5.01
N CYS A 5 -11.09 -10.42 4.36
CA CYS A 5 -11.28 -9.29 3.44
C CYS A 5 -11.23 -7.95 4.19
N ILE A 6 -11.89 -7.85 5.35
CA ILE A 6 -11.82 -6.63 6.17
C ILE A 6 -10.37 -6.37 6.62
N ALA A 7 -9.68 -7.39 7.12
CA ALA A 7 -8.26 -7.27 7.49
C ALA A 7 -7.40 -6.84 6.29
N GLY A 8 -7.62 -7.44 5.11
CA GLY A 8 -6.92 -7.07 3.88
C GLY A 8 -7.17 -5.62 3.47
N THR A 9 -8.42 -5.14 3.51
CA THR A 9 -8.74 -3.74 3.23
C THR A 9 -8.06 -2.79 4.22
N ILE A 10 -8.07 -3.11 5.52
CA ILE A 10 -7.37 -2.32 6.54
C ILE A 10 -5.86 -2.28 6.28
N VAL A 11 -5.25 -3.42 5.95
CA VAL A 11 -3.83 -3.51 5.61
C VAL A 11 -3.51 -2.67 4.36
N GLY A 12 -4.35 -2.74 3.31
CA GLY A 12 -4.18 -1.92 2.12
C GLY A 12 -4.26 -0.42 2.41
N ILE A 13 -5.22 0.00 3.24
CA ILE A 13 -5.36 1.40 3.67
C ILE A 13 -4.15 1.84 4.52
N LEU A 14 -3.67 0.99 5.44
CA LEU A 14 -2.48 1.27 6.22
C LEU A 14 -1.25 1.44 5.32
N LEU A 15 -1.08 0.58 4.32
CA LEU A 15 0.02 0.70 3.35
C LEU A 15 -0.05 2.01 2.57
N LEU A 16 -1.26 2.45 2.15
CA LEU A 16 -1.44 3.75 1.51
C LEU A 16 -1.10 4.91 2.45
N PHE A 17 -1.51 4.84 3.71
CA PHE A 17 -1.26 5.91 4.68
C PHE A 17 0.22 6.02 5.06
N PHE A 18 0.89 4.88 5.24
CA PHE A 18 2.29 4.81 5.63
C PHE A 18 3.25 4.81 4.43
N SER A 19 2.77 4.90 3.19
CA SER A 19 3.63 4.79 2.01
C SER A 19 4.74 5.86 1.98
N VAL A 20 4.40 7.09 2.39
CA VAL A 20 5.33 8.22 2.44
C VAL A 20 6.44 7.98 3.47
N PRO A 21 6.15 7.78 4.77
CA PRO A 21 7.20 7.53 5.76
C PRO A 21 8.00 6.24 5.47
N LEU A 22 7.37 5.19 4.91
CA LEU A 22 8.08 3.97 4.49
C LEU A 22 9.05 4.22 3.33
N GLY A 23 8.64 5.01 2.34
CA GLY A 23 9.50 5.33 1.20
C GLY A 23 10.65 6.27 1.56
N GLU A 24 10.44 7.22 2.47
CA GLU A 24 11.53 8.03 3.03
C GLU A 24 12.49 7.19 3.87
N LEU A 25 11.98 6.26 4.69
CA LEU A 25 12.81 5.33 5.44
C LEU A 25 13.66 4.46 4.50
N TYR A 26 13.08 3.99 3.40
CA TYR A 26 13.79 3.23 2.37
C TYR A 26 14.91 4.05 1.72
N GLY A 27 14.61 5.27 1.28
CA GLY A 27 15.61 6.18 0.70
C GLY A 27 16.73 6.50 1.68
N GLY A 28 16.38 6.77 2.94
CA GLY A 28 17.34 7.04 4.01
C GLY A 28 18.25 5.86 4.33
N ALA A 29 17.68 4.65 4.45
CA ALA A 29 18.46 3.43 4.64
C ALA A 29 19.41 3.19 3.46
N TYR A 30 18.94 3.38 2.22
CA TYR A 30 19.76 3.20 1.03
C TYR A 30 20.94 4.17 1.02
N CYS A 31 20.70 5.45 1.34
CA CYS A 31 21.76 6.47 1.47
C CYS A 31 22.80 6.07 2.52
N LEU A 32 22.35 5.53 3.67
CA LEU A 32 23.23 5.09 4.76
C LEU A 32 24.18 3.95 4.33
N PHE A 33 23.73 3.04 3.45
CA PHE A 33 24.56 1.94 2.93
C PHE A 33 25.36 2.31 1.68
N SER A 34 24.84 3.17 0.79
CA SER A 34 25.49 3.52 -0.47
C SER A 34 26.48 4.69 -0.38
N GLY A 35 26.50 5.41 0.76
CA GLY A 35 27.31 6.61 0.94
C GLY A 35 26.62 7.86 0.39
N ILE A 36 27.40 8.85 -0.08
CA ILE A 36 26.88 10.14 -0.53
C ILE A 36 26.05 9.94 -1.80
N MET A 37 24.75 10.19 -1.72
CA MET A 37 23.83 10.12 -2.85
C MET A 37 23.36 11.53 -3.22
N GLU A 38 23.40 11.84 -4.52
CA GLU A 38 22.85 13.09 -5.08
C GLU A 38 21.37 13.25 -4.69
N GLN A 39 20.99 14.47 -4.32
CA GLN A 39 19.64 14.77 -3.83
C GLN A 39 18.54 14.38 -4.83
N GLU A 40 18.79 14.56 -6.13
CA GLU A 40 17.84 14.19 -7.18
C GLU A 40 17.62 12.66 -7.25
N ARG A 41 18.70 11.87 -7.09
CA ARG A 41 18.61 10.40 -7.04
C ARG A 41 17.90 9.94 -5.77
N TYR A 42 18.14 10.61 -4.65
CA TYR A 42 17.43 10.34 -3.40
C TYR A 42 15.92 10.52 -3.55
N ILE A 43 15.50 11.64 -4.16
CA ILE A 43 14.09 11.95 -4.36
C ILE A 43 13.46 10.93 -5.30
N MET A 44 14.10 10.63 -6.44
CA MET A 44 13.59 9.61 -7.38
C MET A 44 13.45 8.24 -6.72
N LEU A 45 14.47 7.80 -5.97
CA LEU A 45 14.45 6.51 -5.28
C LEU A 45 13.30 6.46 -4.26
N SER A 46 13.20 7.47 -3.40
CA SER A 46 12.15 7.54 -2.37
C SER A 46 10.77 7.58 -3.02
N GLN A 47 10.56 8.41 -4.04
CA GLN A 47 9.29 8.50 -4.76
C GLN A 47 8.92 7.20 -5.46
N SER A 48 9.88 6.50 -6.07
CA SER A 48 9.62 5.19 -6.68
C SER A 48 9.18 4.15 -5.64
N ALA A 49 9.79 4.16 -4.45
CA ALA A 49 9.41 3.30 -3.35
C ALA A 49 8.01 3.64 -2.81
N ILE A 50 7.72 4.92 -2.61
CA ILE A 50 6.38 5.40 -2.20
C ILE A 50 5.32 4.92 -3.21
N THR A 51 5.57 5.13 -4.50
CA THR A 51 4.63 4.75 -5.57
C THR A 51 4.40 3.24 -5.59
N GLY A 52 5.47 2.45 -5.45
CA GLY A 52 5.37 0.99 -5.38
C GLY A 52 4.52 0.52 -4.19
N ILE A 53 4.74 1.08 -3.00
CA ILE A 53 3.97 0.76 -1.80
C ILE A 53 2.50 1.17 -1.97
N GLN A 54 2.24 2.34 -2.56
CA GLN A 54 0.87 2.80 -2.84
C GLN A 54 0.15 1.88 -3.82
N MET A 55 0.81 1.44 -4.89
CA MET A 55 0.23 0.51 -5.85
C MET A 55 -0.15 -0.82 -5.17
N ILE A 56 0.75 -1.38 -4.36
CA ILE A 56 0.49 -2.62 -3.62
C ILE A 56 -0.68 -2.42 -2.63
N GLY A 57 -0.63 -1.35 -1.82
CA GLY A 57 -1.68 -1.03 -0.86
C GLY A 57 -3.05 -0.80 -1.51
N GLY A 58 -3.06 -0.08 -2.63
CA GLY A 58 -4.26 0.20 -3.42
C GLY A 58 -4.87 -1.05 -4.03
N ILE A 59 -4.06 -1.93 -4.64
CA ILE A 59 -4.53 -3.21 -5.20
C ILE A 59 -5.13 -4.09 -4.10
N ILE A 60 -4.48 -4.21 -2.95
CA ILE A 60 -4.97 -5.01 -1.82
C ILE A 60 -6.30 -4.43 -1.30
N ALA A 61 -6.36 -3.11 -1.09
CA ALA A 61 -7.56 -2.45 -0.61
C ALA A 61 -8.74 -2.61 -1.59
N LEU A 62 -8.47 -2.46 -2.88
CA LEU A 62 -9.47 -2.57 -3.95
C LEU A 62 -9.99 -3.99 -4.08
N LEU A 63 -9.11 -5.00 -4.19
CA LEU A 63 -9.53 -6.39 -4.31
C LEU A 63 -10.32 -6.86 -3.08
N CYS A 64 -9.81 -6.56 -1.88
CA CYS A 64 -10.49 -6.97 -0.65
C CYS A 64 -11.82 -6.22 -0.44
N GLY A 65 -11.86 -4.93 -0.78
CA GLY A 65 -13.06 -4.10 -0.72
C GLY A 65 -14.13 -4.54 -1.71
N MET A 66 -13.74 -4.82 -2.96
CA MET A 66 -14.65 -5.32 -4.00
C MET A 66 -15.26 -6.67 -3.62
N VAL A 67 -14.45 -7.61 -3.12
CA VAL A 67 -14.94 -8.91 -2.64
C VAL A 67 -15.93 -8.73 -1.48
N TYR A 68 -15.66 -7.79 -0.56
CA TYR A 68 -16.56 -7.50 0.55
C TYR A 68 -17.91 -6.91 0.07
N ILE A 69 -17.88 -5.95 -0.85
CA ILE A 69 -19.09 -5.34 -1.44
C ILE A 69 -19.89 -6.41 -2.20
N LEU A 70 -19.22 -7.23 -3.03
CA LEU A 70 -19.87 -8.26 -3.82
C LEU A 70 -20.54 -9.32 -2.92
N HIS A 71 -19.92 -9.66 -1.79
CA HIS A 71 -20.54 -10.53 -0.78
C HIS A 71 -21.77 -9.88 -0.11
N ILE A 72 -21.77 -8.56 0.14
CA ILE A 72 -22.95 -7.87 0.68
C ILE A 72 -24.08 -7.84 -0.35
N VAL A 73 -23.78 -7.48 -1.59
CA VAL A 73 -24.77 -7.32 -2.66
C VAL A 73 -25.39 -8.66 -3.05
N HIS A 74 -24.59 -9.72 -3.28
CA HIS A 74 -25.14 -11.05 -3.56
C HIS A 74 -25.76 -11.72 -2.32
N GLY A 75 -25.26 -11.43 -1.11
CA GLY A 75 -25.87 -11.94 0.11
C GLY A 75 -27.29 -11.40 0.36
N LYS A 76 -27.64 -10.24 -0.22
CA LYS A 76 -28.97 -9.64 -0.16
C LYS A 76 -29.93 -10.07 -1.27
N SER A 77 -29.46 -10.81 -2.28
CA SER A 77 -30.29 -11.26 -3.42
C SER A 77 -30.95 -12.62 -3.18
N SER A 78 -30.74 -13.24 -2.02
CA SER A 78 -31.26 -14.57 -1.67
C SER A 78 -32.10 -14.56 -0.38
N GLU A 79 -32.70 -13.41 -0.07
CA GLU A 79 -33.79 -13.26 0.90
C GLU A 79 -35.04 -12.76 0.19
#